data_AF-A0A377KCM0-F1
#
_entry.id   AF-A0A377KCM0-F1
#
_cell.length_a   1.000
_cell.length_b   1.000
_cell.length_c   1.000
_cell.angle_alpha   90.00
_cell.angle_beta   90.00
_cell.angle_gamma   90.00
#
_symmetry.space_group_name_H-M   'P 1'
#
loop_
_entity.id
_entity.type
_entity.pdbx_description
1 polymer ?
#
loop_
_entity_poly.entity_id
_entity_poly.type
_entity_poly.pdbx_seq_one_letter_code
_entity_poly.pdbx_strand_id
1 'polypeptide(L)'
;MTSILSLGIIAGLLIGKPLGISLFCWLALRLKLAHLPEGTTYQQIMAVGILCGIGFTMSIFIASLAFGSVDPELINWAKLGILVGSISSAVIGYSWLRVRLRPSV
;
A
#
# COMPACT_ATOMS: atom_id res chain seq x y z
N MET A 1 19.02 8.48 -2.99
CA MET A 1 17.82 8.21 -2.15
C MET A 1 17.07 9.48 -1.77
N THR A 2 17.58 10.67 -2.10
CA THR A 2 16.98 11.97 -1.77
C THR A 2 16.16 12.58 -2.91
N SER A 3 15.90 11.84 -4.00
CA SER A 3 15.02 12.36 -5.06
C SER A 3 13.59 12.42 -4.53
N ILE A 4 12.95 13.57 -4.77
CA ILE A 4 11.58 13.85 -4.34
C ILE A 4 10.62 12.79 -4.88
N LEU A 5 10.91 12.25 -6.07
CA LEU A 5 10.15 11.20 -6.72
C LEU A 5 10.16 9.89 -5.92
N SER A 6 11.32 9.40 -5.47
CA SER A 6 11.38 8.16 -4.69
C SER A 6 10.66 8.30 -3.35
N LEU A 7 10.85 9.43 -2.65
CA LEU A 7 10.15 9.74 -1.40
C LEU A 7 8.63 9.81 -1.59
N GLY A 8 8.17 10.48 -2.65
CA GLY A 8 6.75 10.57 -2.99
C GLY A 8 6.12 9.21 -3.26
N ILE A 9 6.83 8.33 -3.99
CA ILE A 9 6.37 6.96 -4.24
C ILE A 9 6.29 6.15 -2.94
N ILE A 10 7.33 6.21 -2.10
CA ILE A 10 7.35 5.48 -0.83
C ILE A 10 6.19 5.95 0.05
N ALA A 11 6.01 7.26 0.21
CA ALA A 11 4.91 7.82 1.00
C ALA A 11 3.54 7.45 0.41
N GLY A 12 3.39 7.51 -0.91
CA GLY A 12 2.14 7.13 -1.60
C GLY A 12 1.77 5.66 -1.39
N LEU A 13 2.75 4.75 -1.47
CA LEU A 13 2.53 3.31 -1.25
C LEU A 13 2.30 2.98 0.22
N LEU A 14 3.10 3.56 1.13
CA LEU A 14 3.10 3.21 2.54
C LEU A 14 1.98 3.88 3.32
N ILE A 15 1.64 5.13 2.99
CA ILE A 15 0.67 5.94 3.71
C ILE A 15 -0.61 6.12 2.89
N GLY A 16 -0.48 6.41 1.59
CA GLY A 16 -1.63 6.67 0.72
C GLY A 16 -2.60 5.49 0.62
N LYS A 17 -2.09 4.27 0.42
CA LYS A 17 -2.91 3.05 0.31
C LYS A 17 -3.69 2.72 1.60
N PRO A 18 -3.06 2.60 2.78
CA PRO A 18 -3.81 2.31 4.00
C PRO A 18 -4.77 3.44 4.38
N LEU A 19 -4.39 4.72 4.22
CA LEU A 19 -5.30 5.84 4.49
C LEU A 19 -6.50 5.83 3.54
N GLY A 20 -6.28 5.62 2.24
CA GLY A 20 -7.36 5.52 1.27
C GLY A 20 -8.33 4.38 1.60
N ILE A 21 -7.80 3.17 1.80
CA ILE A 21 -8.63 1.98 2.07
C ILE A 21 -9.40 2.13 3.39
N SER A 22 -8.73 2.57 4.46
CA SER A 22 -9.38 2.76 5.76
C SER A 22 -10.45 3.85 5.73
N LEU A 23 -10.21 4.97 5.04
CA LEU A 23 -11.17 6.06 4.88
C LEU A 23 -12.40 5.61 4.09
N PHE A 24 -12.21 4.97 2.93
CA PHE A 24 -13.32 4.51 2.11
C PHE A 24 -14.10 3.37 2.78
N CYS A 25 -13.41 2.47 3.48
CA CYS A 25 -14.08 1.44 4.28
C CYS A 25 -14.91 2.09 5.40
N TRP A 26 -14.36 3.06 6.13
CA TRP A 26 -15.09 3.78 7.17
C TRP A 26 -16.32 4.52 6.62
N LEU A 27 -16.18 5.19 5.48
CA LEU A 27 -17.30 5.85 4.80
C LEU A 27 -18.37 4.85 4.36
N ALA A 28 -17.99 3.72 3.77
CA ALA A 28 -18.92 2.69 3.33
C ALA A 28 -19.73 2.09 4.50
N LEU A 29 -19.08 1.88 5.65
CA LEU A 29 -19.73 1.42 6.87
C LEU A 29 -20.67 2.49 7.45
N ARG A 30 -20.23 3.76 7.47
CA ARG A 30 -21.03 4.87 8.01
C ARG A 30 -22.27 5.14 7.17
N LEU A 31 -22.17 5.00 5.85
CA LEU A 31 -23.27 5.13 4.90
C LEU A 31 -24.15 3.86 4.81
N LYS A 32 -23.83 2.81 5.58
CA LYS A 32 -24.51 1.49 5.55
C LYS A 32 -24.55 0.86 4.16
N LEU A 33 -23.58 1.17 3.31
CA LEU A 33 -23.43 0.59 1.97
C LEU A 33 -22.76 -0.79 2.00
N ALA A 34 -22.05 -1.10 3.08
CA ALA A 34 -21.38 -2.38 3.29
C ALA A 34 -21.39 -2.75 4.78
N HIS A 35 -21.14 -4.04 5.05
CA HIS A 35 -20.97 -4.58 6.41
C HIS A 35 -19.65 -5.35 6.46
N LEU A 36 -18.99 -5.38 7.63
CA LEU A 36 -17.83 -6.24 7.81
C LEU A 36 -18.28 -7.71 7.80
N PRO A 37 -17.54 -8.60 7.11
CA PRO A 37 -17.74 -10.04 7.23
C PRO A 37 -17.63 -10.53 8.68
N GLU A 38 -18.37 -11.57 9.03
CA GLU A 38 -18.30 -12.18 10.36
C GLU A 38 -16.86 -12.62 10.69
N GLY A 39 -16.39 -12.29 11.89
CA GLY A 39 -15.03 -12.58 12.33
C GLY A 39 -13.95 -11.61 11.85
N THR A 40 -14.28 -10.62 11.01
CA THR A 40 -13.33 -9.58 10.61
C THR A 40 -13.42 -8.32 11.46
N THR A 41 -12.25 -7.79 11.85
CA THR A 41 -12.17 -6.53 12.60
C THR A 41 -11.67 -5.39 11.72
N TYR A 42 -12.06 -4.16 12.04
CA TYR A 42 -11.57 -2.96 11.33
C TYR A 42 -10.02 -2.87 11.35
N GLN A 43 -9.38 -3.38 12.40
CA GLN A 43 -7.92 -3.46 12.50
C GLN A 43 -7.30 -4.42 11.47
N GLN A 44 -7.97 -5.53 11.15
CA GLN A 44 -7.53 -6.44 10.09
C GLN A 44 -7.68 -5.80 8.71
N ILE A 45 -8.77 -5.06 8.48
CA ILE A 45 -8.96 -4.30 7.22
C ILE A 45 -7.83 -3.27 7.04
N MET A 46 -7.46 -2.56 8.11
CA MET A 46 -6.34 -1.62 8.07
C MET A 46 -5.00 -2.33 7.78
N ALA A 47 -4.75 -3.49 8.37
CA ALA A 47 -3.55 -4.30 8.09
C ALA A 47 -3.51 -4.79 6.63
N VAL A 48 -4.65 -5.23 6.10
CA VAL A 48 -4.80 -5.58 4.67
C VAL A 48 -4.58 -4.35 3.79
N GLY A 49 -5.05 -3.17 4.21
CA GLY A 49 -4.82 -1.91 3.51
C GLY A 49 -3.33 -1.55 3.38
N ILE A 50 -2.52 -1.88 4.39
CA ILE A 50 -1.05 -1.74 4.32
C ILE A 50 -0.46 -2.74 3.32
N LEU A 51 -0.94 -3.99 3.30
CA LEU A 51 -0.51 -5.00 2.33
C LEU A 51 -0.88 -4.61 0.88
N CYS A 52 -1.98 -3.88 0.68
CA CYS A 52 -2.31 -3.29 -0.63
C CYS A 52 -1.32 -2.20 -1.09
N GLY A 53 -0.40 -1.77 -0.21
CA GLY A 53 0.76 -0.94 -0.53
C GLY A 53 1.86 -1.66 -1.30
N ILE A 54 1.76 -2.98 -1.52
CA ILE A 54 2.72 -3.75 -2.32
C ILE A 54 2.40 -3.52 -3.81
N GLY A 55 2.99 -2.45 -4.38
CA GLY A 55 2.76 -2.05 -5.77
C GLY A 55 3.64 -2.77 -6.79
N PHE A 56 4.75 -3.38 -6.35
CA PHE A 56 5.81 -4.02 -7.14
C PHE A 56 5.64 -3.98 -8.67
N THR A 57 5.13 -5.03 -9.30
CA THR A 57 5.06 -5.14 -10.77
C THR A 57 4.15 -4.10 -11.42
N MET A 58 2.95 -3.87 -10.86
CA MET A 58 2.00 -2.91 -11.41
C MET A 58 2.51 -1.48 -11.30
N SER A 59 3.13 -1.11 -10.19
CA SER A 59 3.74 0.22 -10.01
C SER A 59 4.97 0.41 -10.90
N ILE A 60 5.80 -0.62 -11.11
CA ILE A 60 6.94 -0.54 -12.03
C ILE A 60 6.45 -0.34 -13.46
N PHE A 61 5.39 -1.04 -13.85
CA PHE A 61 4.74 -0.86 -15.15
C PHE A 61 4.21 0.56 -15.32
N ILE A 62 3.48 1.09 -14.34
CA ILE A 62 2.99 2.48 -14.36
C ILE A 62 4.15 3.49 -14.41
N ALA A 63 5.24 3.26 -13.67
CA ALA A 63 6.42 4.11 -13.73
C ALA A 63 7.10 4.07 -15.11
N SER A 64 7.12 2.91 -15.77
CA SER A 64 7.64 2.79 -17.13
C SER A 64 6.77 3.52 -18.16
N LEU A 65 5.45 3.54 -17.98
CA LEU A 65 4.56 4.32 -18.85
C LEU A 65 4.70 5.83 -18.59
N ALA A 66 4.90 6.23 -17.33
CA ALA A 66 4.99 7.64 -16.94
C ALA A 66 6.32 8.29 -17.31
N PHE A 67 7.44 7.56 -17.19
CA PHE A 67 8.79 8.11 -17.35
C PHE A 67 9.60 7.45 -18.48
N GLY A 68 9.06 6.41 -19.13
CA GLY A 68 9.69 5.64 -20.21
C GLY A 68 10.25 6.46 -21.36
N SER A 69 9.51 7.49 -21.76
CA SER A 69 9.84 8.39 -22.87
C SER A 69 10.47 9.71 -22.43
N VAL A 70 10.57 9.97 -21.12
CA VAL A 70 11.01 11.26 -20.58
C VAL A 70 12.48 11.18 -20.19
N ASP A 71 12.82 10.28 -19.26
CA ASP A 71 14.18 10.17 -18.73
C ASP A 71 14.46 8.78 -18.13
N PRO A 72 15.47 8.05 -18.62
CA PRO A 72 15.83 6.73 -18.08
C PRO A 72 16.27 6.76 -16.61
N GLU A 73 16.88 7.85 -16.16
CA GLU A 73 17.30 7.98 -14.75
C GLU A 73 16.11 8.05 -13.79
N LEU A 74 15.03 8.74 -14.17
CA LEU A 74 13.81 8.84 -13.35
C LEU A 74 13.17 7.46 -13.14
N ILE A 75 13.22 6.58 -14.14
CA ILE A 75 12.73 5.20 -14.04
C ILE A 75 13.52 4.42 -13.00
N ASN A 76 14.84 4.57 -12.95
CA ASN A 76 15.68 3.89 -11.95
C ASN A 76 15.33 4.35 -10.54
N TRP A 77 15.18 5.67 -10.32
CA TRP A 77 14.72 6.22 -9.04
C TRP A 77 13.31 5.76 -8.67
N ALA A 78 12.41 5.66 -9.65
CA ALA A 78 11.05 5.18 -9.44
C ALA A 78 11.04 3.72 -9.00
N LYS A 79 11.76 2.84 -9.72
CA LYS A 79 11.88 1.42 -9.40
C LYS A 79 12.43 1.20 -7.99
N LEU A 80 13.47 1.94 -7.60
CA LEU A 80 14.04 1.88 -6.25
C LEU A 80 13.02 2.31 -5.19
N GLY A 81 12.30 3.41 -5.42
CA GLY A 81 11.24 3.87 -4.50
C GLY A 81 10.12 2.84 -4.36
N ILE A 82 9.66 2.25 -5.46
CA ILE A 82 8.62 1.21 -5.48
C ILE A 82 9.08 -0.03 -4.71
N LEU A 83 10.31 -0.48 -4.95
CA LEU A 83 10.90 -1.65 -4.27
C LEU A 83 10.96 -1.44 -2.75
N VAL A 84 11.55 -0.32 -2.33
CA VAL A 84 11.69 0.00 -0.90
C VAL A 84 10.31 0.18 -0.25
N GLY A 85 9.40 0.90 -0.90
CA GLY A 85 8.03 1.08 -0.42
C GLY A 85 7.27 -0.24 -0.32
N SER A 86 7.37 -1.10 -1.32
CA SER A 86 6.69 -2.41 -1.34
C SER A 86 7.21 -3.35 -0.27
N ILE A 87 8.53 -3.43 -0.08
CA ILE A 87 9.14 -4.26 0.98
C ILE A 87 8.75 -3.74 2.36
N SER A 88 8.79 -2.42 2.56
CA SER A 88 8.38 -1.80 3.83
C SER A 88 6.91 -2.09 4.14
N SER A 89 6.02 -1.92 3.16
CA SER A 89 4.60 -2.27 3.28
C SER A 89 4.38 -3.75 3.56
N ALA A 90 5.14 -4.65 2.92
CA ALA A 90 5.06 -6.08 3.15
C ALA A 90 5.47 -6.45 4.58
N VAL A 91 6.60 -5.95 5.07
CA VAL A 91 7.10 -6.24 6.41
C VAL A 91 6.16 -5.69 7.48
N ILE A 92 5.71 -4.43 7.34
CA ILE A 92 4.84 -3.78 8.32
C ILE A 92 3.45 -4.42 8.30
N GLY A 93 2.87 -4.61 7.11
CA GLY A 93 1.55 -5.23 6.96
C GLY A 93 1.54 -6.66 7.48
N TYR A 94 2.54 -7.47 7.15
CA TYR A 94 2.66 -8.85 7.64
C TYR A 94 2.85 -8.89 9.16
N SER A 95 3.75 -8.07 9.71
CA SER A 95 4.01 -8.05 11.16
C SER A 95 2.76 -7.64 11.94
N TRP A 96 2.03 -6.62 11.46
CA TRP A 96 0.77 -6.19 12.04
C TRP A 96 -0.28 -7.30 11.98
N LEU A 97 -0.43 -7.90 10.80
CA LEU A 97 -1.40 -8.96 10.57
C LEU A 97 -1.11 -10.17 11.47
N ARG A 98 0.16 -10.58 11.60
CA ARG A 98 0.60 -11.69 12.46
C ARG A 98 0.27 -11.47 13.95
N VAL A 99 0.34 -10.23 14.43
CA VAL A 99 -0.02 -9.90 15.83
C VAL A 99 -1.54 -9.89 16.04
N ARG A 100 -2.33 -9.60 14.99
CA ARG A 100 -3.79 -9.40 15.07
C ARG A 100 -4.62 -10.60 14.64
N LEU A 101 -4.07 -11.50 13.82
CA LEU A 101 -4.66 -12.81 13.57
C LEU A 101 -4.35 -13.70 14.77
N ARG A 102 -5.28 -13.75 15.73
CA ARG A 102 -5.36 -14.91 16.62
C ARG A 102 -5.75 -16.11 15.74
N PRO A 103 -4.97 -17.21 15.75
CA PRO A 103 -5.39 -18.41 15.06
C PRO A 103 -6.70 -18.86 15.71
N SER A 104 -7.79 -18.81 14.94
CA SER A 104 -8.98 -19.59 15.21
C SER A 104 -8.60 -21.05 14.97
N VAL A 105 -8.01 -21.67 15.99
CA VAL A 105 -7.91 -23.12 16.10
C VAL A 105 -9.25 -23.65 16.57
#